data_AF-A0A1B6F4S0-F1
#
_entry.id   AF-A0A1B6F4S0-F1
#
_cell.length_a   1.000
_cell.length_b   1.000
_cell.length_c   1.000
_cell.angle_alpha   90.00
_cell.angle_beta   90.00
_cell.angle_gamma   90.00
#
_symmetry.space_group_name_H-M   'P 1'
#
loop_
_entity.id
_entity.type
_entity.pdbx_description
1 polymer ?
#
loop_
_entity_poly.entity_id
_entity_poly.type
_entity_poly.pdbx_seq_one_letter_code
_entity_poly.pdbx_strand_id
1 'polypeptide(L)'
;RVFPETLASNIISYGSCQFPTLGFVVERYKAIERFIPEQFWKIKVSHDVDEVKVDFAWSRVRLFDESVCRALYERCLENPSATVESVISKPKSKWRPLPLDTVEFEKLASRKLRLNAKTAMATAEKLYTKGFISYPRTETNIFPKELNLVPLVEMQTENRHWGDFARR
;
A
#
# COMPACT_ATOMS: atom_id res chain seq x y z
N ARG A 1 -23.78 -35.88 -4.24
CA ARG A 1 -23.46 -34.53 -4.78
C ARG A 1 -23.23 -34.71 -6.26
N VAL A 2 -24.15 -34.22 -7.09
CA VAL A 2 -24.06 -34.38 -8.55
C VAL A 2 -22.96 -33.43 -9.04
N PHE A 3 -21.86 -33.99 -9.53
CA PHE A 3 -20.90 -33.20 -10.30
C PHE A 3 -21.63 -32.74 -11.57
N PRO A 4 -21.65 -31.43 -11.89
CA PRO A 4 -22.25 -30.95 -13.12
C PRO A 4 -21.69 -31.70 -14.33
N GLU A 5 -22.53 -32.24 -15.20
CA GLU A 5 -22.09 -32.94 -16.42
C GLU A 5 -21.18 -32.06 -17.30
N THR A 6 -21.36 -30.74 -17.21
CA THR A 6 -20.52 -29.72 -17.86
C THR A 6 -19.05 -29.72 -17.42
N LEU A 7 -18.72 -30.34 -16.29
CA LEU A 7 -17.35 -30.47 -15.79
C LEU A 7 -16.73 -31.83 -16.13
N ALA A 8 -17.49 -32.81 -16.62
CA ALA A 8 -17.01 -34.15 -16.90
C ALA A 8 -15.93 -34.20 -17.99
N SER A 9 -15.96 -33.25 -18.94
CA SER A 9 -14.96 -33.09 -20.00
C SER A 9 -13.81 -32.14 -19.66
N ASN A 10 -13.81 -31.54 -18.46
CA ASN A 10 -12.83 -30.53 -18.06
C ASN A 10 -11.81 -31.10 -17.05
N ILE A 11 -10.56 -30.62 -17.13
CA ILE A 11 -9.52 -31.00 -16.16
C ILE A 11 -9.76 -30.24 -14.86
N ILE A 12 -10.07 -30.97 -13.79
CA ILE A 12 -10.09 -30.45 -12.42
C ILE A 12 -8.78 -30.87 -11.76
N SER A 13 -7.85 -29.94 -11.62
CA SER A 13 -6.57 -30.19 -10.95
C SER A 13 -6.64 -29.88 -9.45
N TYR A 14 -5.83 -30.59 -8.68
CA TYR A 14 -5.58 -30.31 -7.28
C TYR A 14 -4.08 -30.19 -7.04
N GLY A 15 -3.67 -29.25 -6.20
CA GLY A 15 -2.29 -29.11 -5.76
C GLY A 15 -2.24 -28.54 -4.34
N SER A 16 -1.34 -29.08 -3.52
CA SER A 16 -1.22 -28.70 -2.09
C SER A 16 -0.90 -27.23 -1.85
N CYS A 17 -0.22 -26.56 -2.80
CA CYS A 17 0.03 -25.11 -2.78
C CYS A 17 -1.00 -24.31 -3.60
N GLN A 18 -1.48 -24.87 -4.73
CA GLN A 18 -2.48 -24.23 -5.58
C GLN A 18 -3.81 -24.04 -4.86
N PHE A 19 -4.24 -25.03 -4.08
CA PHE A 19 -5.50 -25.03 -3.36
C PHE A 19 -5.60 -23.94 -2.28
N PRO A 20 -4.66 -23.80 -1.32
CA PRO A 20 -4.71 -22.70 -0.36
C PRO A 20 -4.51 -21.32 -1.02
N THR A 21 -3.74 -21.24 -2.12
CA THR A 21 -3.59 -19.99 -2.88
C THR A 21 -4.93 -19.52 -3.47
N LEU A 22 -5.68 -20.43 -4.10
CA LEU A 22 -7.05 -20.15 -4.53
C LEU A 22 -7.96 -19.82 -3.33
N GLY A 23 -7.72 -20.47 -2.20
CA GLY A 23 -8.38 -20.20 -0.92
C GLY A 23 -8.39 -18.71 -0.55
N PHE A 24 -7.26 -18.01 -0.62
CA PHE A 24 -7.19 -16.57 -0.33
C PHE A 24 -8.08 -15.72 -1.26
N VAL A 25 -8.15 -16.08 -2.55
CA VAL A 25 -8.98 -15.37 -3.53
C VAL A 25 -10.45 -15.57 -3.20
N VAL A 26 -10.87 -16.81 -2.96
CA VAL A 26 -12.25 -17.17 -2.63
C VAL A 26 -12.68 -16.59 -1.27
N GLU A 27 -11.78 -16.59 -0.29
CA GLU A 27 -12.01 -15.99 1.02
C GLU A 27 -12.29 -14.49 0.88
N ARG A 28 -11.45 -13.76 0.16
CA ARG A 28 -11.67 -12.33 -0.11
C ARG A 28 -12.97 -12.09 -0.86
N TYR A 29 -13.27 -12.89 -1.88
CA TYR A 29 -14.52 -12.80 -2.62
C TYR A 29 -15.74 -12.94 -1.70
N LYS A 30 -15.77 -13.99 -0.87
CA LYS A 30 -16.86 -14.22 0.10
C LYS A 30 -16.94 -13.13 1.15
N ALA A 31 -15.81 -12.58 1.61
CA ALA A 31 -15.79 -11.47 2.55
C ALA A 31 -16.44 -10.22 1.95
N ILE A 32 -16.22 -9.96 0.65
CA ILE A 32 -16.86 -8.86 -0.07
C ILE A 32 -18.36 -9.14 -0.27
N GLU A 33 -18.75 -10.36 -0.67
CA GLU A 33 -20.17 -10.72 -0.84
C GLU A 33 -20.96 -10.62 0.46
N ARG A 34 -20.35 -10.98 1.60
CA ARG A 34 -20.98 -10.95 2.92
C ARG A 34 -20.92 -9.58 3.59
N PHE A 35 -20.24 -8.61 2.99
CA PHE A 35 -20.12 -7.28 3.56
C PHE A 35 -21.47 -6.56 3.46
N ILE A 36 -22.04 -6.17 4.60
CA ILE A 36 -23.24 -5.35 4.68
C ILE A 36 -22.78 -3.92 4.98
N PRO A 37 -22.83 -2.98 4.01
CA PRO A 37 -22.45 -1.60 4.27
C PRO A 37 -23.37 -0.95 5.30
N GLU A 38 -22.79 -0.30 6.29
CA GLU A 38 -23.53 0.44 7.31
C GLU A 38 -23.40 1.95 7.07
N GLN A 39 -24.54 2.64 7.09
CA GLN A 39 -24.56 4.10 7.00
C GLN A 39 -23.95 4.72 8.24
N PHE A 40 -23.15 5.76 8.05
CA PHE A 40 -22.57 6.54 9.12
C PHE A 40 -22.62 8.03 8.80
N TRP A 41 -22.56 8.85 9.84
CA TRP A 41 -22.58 10.29 9.78
C TRP A 41 -21.33 10.86 10.44
N LYS A 42 -20.86 12.01 9.95
CA LYS A 42 -19.77 12.75 10.58
C LYS A 42 -20.01 14.24 10.42
N ILE A 43 -19.59 15.01 11.41
CA ILE A 43 -19.57 16.46 11.33
C ILE A 43 -18.28 16.87 10.60
N LYS A 44 -18.41 17.65 9.52
CA LYS A 44 -17.28 18.21 8.78
C LYS A 44 -17.28 19.72 8.98
N VAL A 45 -16.16 20.28 9.43
CA VAL A 45 -15.96 21.73 9.57
C VAL A 45 -14.84 22.14 8.63
N SER A 46 -15.07 23.17 7.83
CA SER A 46 -14.07 23.75 6.92
C SER A 46 -13.96 25.25 7.14
N HIS A 47 -12.75 25.78 7.05
CA HIS A 47 -12.47 27.20 7.18
C HIS A 47 -11.59 27.67 6.02
N ASP A 48 -11.97 28.77 5.37
CA ASP A 48 -11.27 29.35 4.23
C ASP A 48 -10.51 30.61 4.68
N VAL A 49 -9.18 30.63 4.51
CA VAL A 49 -8.30 31.75 4.88
C VAL A 49 -7.26 31.93 3.78
N ASP A 50 -7.11 33.14 3.24
CA ASP A 50 -6.05 33.49 2.28
C ASP A 50 -5.89 32.45 1.14
N GLU A 51 -7.01 32.09 0.50
CA GLU A 51 -7.12 31.06 -0.55
C GLU A 51 -6.84 29.61 -0.12
N VAL A 52 -6.56 29.38 1.17
CA VAL A 52 -6.37 28.06 1.76
C VAL A 52 -7.65 27.60 2.42
N LYS A 53 -8.20 26.50 1.91
CA LYS A 53 -9.28 25.76 2.55
C LYS A 53 -8.72 24.69 3.49
N VAL A 54 -9.07 24.78 4.77
CA VAL A 54 -8.67 23.80 5.79
C VAL A 54 -9.89 23.00 6.24
N ASP A 55 -9.81 21.68 6.11
CA ASP A 55 -10.80 20.75 6.66
C ASP A 55 -10.34 20.25 8.04
N PHE A 56 -11.14 20.49 9.08
CA PHE A 56 -10.88 19.99 10.43
C PHE A 56 -11.50 18.60 10.60
N ALA A 57 -10.67 17.65 11.03
CA ALA A 57 -11.12 16.30 11.34
C ALA A 57 -11.84 16.28 12.70
N TRP A 58 -13.09 15.82 12.71
CA TRP A 58 -13.83 15.65 13.95
C TRP A 58 -13.17 14.60 14.85
N SER A 59 -12.97 14.94 16.13
CA SER A 59 -12.30 14.06 17.11
C SER A 59 -12.99 12.71 17.30
N ARG A 60 -14.31 12.65 17.09
CA ARG A 60 -15.10 11.40 17.15
C ARG A 60 -15.06 10.59 15.86
N VAL A 61 -14.45 11.11 14.79
CA VAL A 61 -14.33 10.50 13.46
C VAL A 61 -15.66 10.33 12.73
N ARG A 62 -16.59 9.50 13.24
CA ARG A 62 -17.93 9.21 12.70
C ARG A 62 -18.84 8.57 13.76
N LEU A 63 -20.15 8.62 13.54
CA LEU A 63 -21.19 7.92 14.32
C LEU A 63 -22.08 7.09 13.39
N PHE A 64 -22.62 5.98 13.90
CA PHE A 64 -23.59 5.11 13.19
C PHE A 64 -25.04 5.40 13.61
N ASP A 65 -25.26 6.42 14.43
CA ASP A 65 -26.59 6.88 14.82
C ASP A 65 -26.80 8.31 14.30
N GLU A 66 -27.78 8.45 13.41
CA GLU A 66 -28.12 9.75 12.82
C GLU A 66 -28.62 10.74 13.86
N SER A 67 -29.48 10.29 14.78
CA SER A 67 -30.13 11.16 15.77
C SER A 67 -29.10 11.76 16.71
N VAL A 68 -28.13 10.97 17.15
CA VAL A 68 -27.02 11.43 17.99
C VAL A 68 -26.11 12.37 17.19
N CYS A 69 -25.77 12.05 15.94
CA CYS A 69 -24.94 12.92 15.12
C CYS A 69 -25.63 14.26 14.84
N ARG A 70 -26.95 14.25 14.62
CA ARG A 70 -27.77 15.44 14.37
C ARG A 70 -27.87 16.33 15.61
N ALA A 71 -28.12 15.76 16.78
CA ALA A 71 -28.14 16.52 18.03
C ALA A 71 -26.80 17.22 18.32
N LEU A 72 -25.67 16.55 18.03
CA LEU A 72 -24.33 17.16 18.15
C LEU A 72 -24.11 18.25 17.10
N TYR A 73 -24.61 18.06 15.89
CA TYR A 73 -24.51 19.04 14.81
C TYR A 73 -25.33 20.31 15.11
N GLU A 74 -26.56 20.16 15.59
CA GLU A 74 -27.42 21.28 16.01
C GLU A 74 -26.74 22.13 17.10
N ARG A 75 -26.12 21.47 18.09
CA ARG A 75 -25.34 22.15 19.13
C ARG A 75 -24.13 22.94 18.57
N CYS A 76 -23.52 22.48 17.48
CA CYS A 76 -22.48 23.24 16.78
C CYS A 76 -23.04 24.44 16.01
N LEU A 77 -24.27 24.36 15.50
CA LEU A 77 -24.93 25.47 14.80
C LEU A 77 -25.43 26.57 15.75
N GLU A 78 -25.82 26.21 16.97
CA GLU A 78 -26.22 27.18 18.00
C GLU A 78 -25.09 28.17 18.33
N ASN A 79 -23.83 27.70 18.36
CA ASN A 79 -22.65 28.52 18.59
C ASN A 79 -21.52 28.10 17.64
N PRO A 80 -21.48 28.63 16.40
CA PRO A 80 -20.55 28.18 15.37
C PRO A 80 -19.14 28.76 15.51
N SER A 81 -18.89 29.61 16.50
CA SER A 81 -17.57 30.19 16.74
C SER A 81 -16.60 29.11 17.24
N ALA A 82 -15.54 28.87 16.48
CA ALA A 82 -14.48 27.94 16.87
C ALA A 82 -13.37 28.68 17.63
N THR A 83 -12.85 28.05 18.69
CA THR A 83 -11.68 28.55 19.43
C THR A 83 -10.52 27.59 19.24
N VAL A 84 -9.32 28.12 19.00
CA VAL A 84 -8.10 27.32 18.92
C VAL A 84 -7.70 26.90 20.34
N GLU A 85 -7.89 25.62 20.68
CA GLU A 85 -7.53 25.09 21.99
C GLU A 85 -6.03 24.79 22.12
N SER A 86 -5.39 24.30 21.06
CA SER A 86 -3.95 23.98 21.06
C SER A 86 -3.34 24.00 19.66
N VAL A 87 -2.06 24.37 19.58
CA VAL A 87 -1.24 24.29 18.35
C VAL A 87 0.03 23.54 18.69
N ILE A 88 0.21 22.36 18.09
CA ILE A 88 1.35 21.49 18.35
C ILE A 88 2.09 21.23 17.04
N SER A 89 3.38 21.57 17.00
CA SER A 89 4.28 21.20 15.91
C SER A 89 5.31 20.22 16.42
N LYS A 90 5.47 19.09 15.72
CA LYS A 90 6.46 18.06 16.05
C LYS A 90 7.20 17.64 14.79
N PRO A 91 8.53 17.51 14.82
CA PRO A 91 9.26 16.96 13.69
C PRO A 91 8.81 15.52 13.43
N LYS A 92 8.53 15.21 12.16
CA LYS A 92 8.17 13.88 11.68
C LYS A 92 9.18 13.45 10.62
N SER A 93 9.71 12.23 10.75
CA SER A 93 10.56 11.63 9.73
C SER A 93 9.77 10.56 8.95
N LYS A 94 10.02 10.51 7.65
CA LYS A 94 9.59 9.41 6.79
C LYS A 94 10.79 8.53 6.52
N TRP A 95 10.68 7.25 6.84
CA TRP A 95 11.81 6.33 6.77
C TRP A 95 12.14 6.00 5.31
N ARG A 96 13.43 5.83 5.03
CA ARG A 96 13.92 5.27 3.77
C ARG A 96 13.54 3.79 3.66
N PRO A 97 13.44 3.23 2.45
CA PRO A 97 13.16 1.81 2.28
C PRO A 97 14.27 0.94 2.87
N LEU A 98 13.91 -0.30 3.21
CA LEU A 98 14.87 -1.36 3.51
C LEU A 98 15.57 -1.82 2.22
N PRO A 99 16.74 -2.48 2.33
CA PRO A 99 17.32 -3.22 1.22
C PRO A 99 16.30 -4.18 0.60
N LEU A 100 16.29 -4.25 -0.73
CA LEU A 100 15.24 -4.90 -1.50
C LEU A 100 15.42 -6.43 -1.51
N ASP A 101 14.42 -7.17 -1.03
CA ASP A 101 14.32 -8.63 -1.15
C ASP A 101 13.40 -9.05 -2.32
N THR A 102 13.28 -10.35 -2.57
CA THR A 102 12.44 -10.88 -3.67
C THR A 102 10.96 -10.53 -3.53
N VAL A 103 10.42 -10.65 -2.32
CA VAL A 103 8.98 -10.46 -2.08
C VAL A 103 8.61 -9.00 -2.26
N GLU A 104 9.41 -8.08 -1.74
CA GLU A 104 9.19 -6.65 -1.90
C GLU A 104 9.43 -6.20 -3.34
N PHE A 105 10.41 -6.77 -4.04
CA PHE A 105 10.58 -6.54 -5.48
C PHE A 105 9.34 -6.96 -6.27
N GLU A 106 8.82 -8.17 -6.08
CA GLU A 106 7.62 -8.65 -6.80
C GLU A 106 6.38 -7.78 -6.50
N LYS A 107 6.20 -7.38 -5.23
CA LYS A 107 5.11 -6.46 -4.81
C LYS A 107 5.25 -5.09 -5.47
N LEU A 108 6.45 -4.51 -5.47
CA LEU A 108 6.71 -3.19 -6.05
C LEU A 108 6.60 -3.21 -7.58
N ALA A 109 7.13 -4.25 -8.23
CA ALA A 109 7.01 -4.43 -9.68
C ALA A 109 5.53 -4.51 -10.10
N SER A 110 4.69 -5.24 -9.35
CA SER A 110 3.25 -5.29 -9.60
C SER A 110 2.56 -3.94 -9.37
N ARG A 111 2.78 -3.32 -8.20
CA ARG A 111 2.09 -2.09 -7.80
C ARG A 111 2.53 -0.85 -8.57
N LYS A 112 3.82 -0.75 -8.91
CA LYS A 112 4.45 0.45 -9.46
C LYS A 112 4.75 0.33 -10.94
N LEU A 113 5.18 -0.84 -11.41
CA LEU A 113 5.57 -1.08 -12.81
C LEU A 113 4.50 -1.86 -13.60
N ARG A 114 3.43 -2.33 -12.95
CA ARG A 114 2.35 -3.14 -13.57
C ARG A 114 2.85 -4.45 -14.18
N LEU A 115 3.96 -4.98 -13.70
CA LEU A 115 4.48 -6.29 -14.10
C LEU A 115 3.94 -7.38 -13.17
N ASN A 116 3.41 -8.47 -13.74
CA ASN A 116 3.10 -9.64 -12.91
C ASN A 116 4.40 -10.27 -12.38
N ALA A 117 4.30 -11.02 -11.27
CA ALA A 117 5.47 -11.59 -10.59
C ALA A 117 6.33 -12.48 -11.51
N LYS A 118 5.70 -13.32 -12.36
CA LYS A 118 6.40 -14.21 -13.30
C LYS A 118 7.27 -13.42 -14.29
N THR A 119 6.71 -12.38 -14.91
CA THR A 119 7.43 -11.52 -15.86
C THR A 119 8.52 -10.69 -15.17
N ALA A 120 8.25 -10.20 -13.95
CA ALA A 120 9.21 -9.45 -13.15
C ALA A 120 10.43 -10.33 -12.82
N MET A 121 10.21 -11.55 -12.31
CA MET A 121 11.29 -12.49 -11.99
C MET A 121 12.08 -12.93 -13.21
N ALA A 122 11.41 -13.24 -14.33
CA ALA A 122 12.10 -13.60 -15.57
C ALA A 122 12.97 -12.44 -16.10
N THR A 123 12.54 -11.19 -15.91
CA THR A 123 13.34 -10.01 -16.27
C THR A 123 14.52 -9.83 -15.34
N ALA A 124 14.32 -9.98 -14.02
CA ALA A 124 15.37 -9.88 -13.03
C ALA A 124 16.45 -10.95 -13.24
N GLU A 125 16.07 -12.21 -13.52
CA GLU A 125 17.01 -13.28 -13.85
C GLU A 125 17.86 -12.94 -15.07
N LYS A 126 17.27 -12.39 -16.14
CA LYS A 126 18.02 -11.94 -17.32
C LYS A 126 19.02 -10.83 -16.99
N LEU A 127 18.65 -9.90 -16.10
CA LEU A 127 19.55 -8.82 -15.67
C LEU A 127 20.71 -9.36 -14.82
N TYR A 128 20.43 -10.33 -13.95
CA TYR A 128 21.43 -11.04 -13.17
C TYR A 128 22.43 -11.79 -14.08
N THR A 129 21.94 -12.56 -15.05
CA THR A 129 22.81 -13.27 -16.01
C THR A 129 23.71 -12.32 -16.82
N LYS A 130 23.26 -11.10 -17.08
CA LYS A 130 24.05 -10.06 -17.74
C LYS A 130 24.97 -9.27 -16.80
N GLY A 131 24.94 -9.54 -15.49
CA GLY A 131 25.78 -8.88 -14.50
C GLY A 131 25.30 -7.50 -14.05
N PHE A 132 24.05 -7.11 -14.32
CA PHE A 132 23.52 -5.79 -13.92
C PHE A 132 23.04 -5.73 -12.47
N ILE A 133 22.58 -6.85 -11.90
CA ILE A 133 22.06 -6.92 -10.53
C ILE A 133 22.63 -8.15 -9.82
N SER A 134 22.55 -8.18 -8.49
CA SER A 134 22.82 -9.39 -7.70
C SER A 134 21.70 -10.42 -7.86
N TYR A 135 21.91 -11.62 -7.31
CA TYR A 135 20.96 -12.73 -7.44
C TYR A 135 19.56 -12.36 -6.89
N PRO A 136 18.49 -12.40 -7.71
CA PRO A 136 17.20 -11.79 -7.37
C PRO A 136 16.27 -12.68 -6.52
N ARG A 137 16.75 -13.85 -6.09
CA ARG A 137 16.01 -14.82 -5.25
C ARG A 137 16.66 -14.90 -3.87
N THR A 138 16.31 -13.97 -3.00
CA THR A 138 16.86 -13.80 -1.64
C THR A 138 15.79 -13.28 -0.69
N GLU A 139 15.87 -13.74 0.56
CA GLU A 139 15.07 -13.23 1.68
C GLU A 139 15.85 -12.19 2.51
N THR A 140 17.12 -11.95 2.17
CA THR A 140 18.00 -11.04 2.91
C THR A 140 17.68 -9.59 2.59
N ASN A 141 17.30 -8.83 3.61
CA ASN A 141 17.09 -7.38 3.54
C ASN A 141 18.15 -6.60 4.37
N ILE A 142 19.32 -7.20 4.57
CA ILE A 142 20.45 -6.62 5.32
C ILE A 142 21.69 -6.70 4.43
N PHE A 143 22.38 -5.57 4.23
CA PHE A 143 23.67 -5.59 3.55
C PHE A 143 24.72 -6.25 4.45
N PRO A 144 25.50 -7.23 3.94
CA PRO A 144 26.60 -7.81 4.71
C PRO A 144 27.68 -6.76 4.94
N LYS A 145 28.41 -6.86 6.06
CA LYS A 145 29.41 -5.85 6.47
C LYS A 145 30.56 -5.73 5.48
N GLU A 146 30.85 -6.80 4.76
CA GLU A 146 31.93 -6.94 3.80
C GLU A 146 31.60 -6.31 2.45
N LEU A 147 30.32 -6.01 2.17
CA LEU A 147 29.91 -5.37 0.93
C LEU A 147 30.12 -3.86 1.00
N ASN A 148 31.16 -3.38 0.31
CA ASN A 148 31.38 -1.95 0.17
C ASN A 148 30.32 -1.33 -0.77
N LEU A 149 29.43 -0.51 -0.20
CA LEU A 149 28.34 0.14 -0.95
C LEU A 149 28.80 1.36 -1.74
N VAL A 150 29.93 1.99 -1.39
CA VAL A 150 30.38 3.25 -2.01
C VAL A 150 30.63 3.08 -3.51
N PRO A 151 31.39 2.08 -3.99
CA PRO A 151 31.59 1.87 -5.43
C PRO A 151 30.29 1.61 -6.19
N LEU A 152 29.32 0.93 -5.56
CA LEU A 152 28.03 0.64 -6.18
C LEU A 152 27.21 1.92 -6.42
N VAL A 153 27.32 2.91 -5.53
CA VAL A 153 26.70 4.23 -5.69
C VAL A 153 27.45 5.05 -6.74
N GLU A 154 28.79 5.03 -6.72
CA GLU A 154 29.63 5.75 -7.69
C GLU A 154 29.35 5.33 -9.14
N MET A 155 29.13 4.04 -9.39
CA MET A 155 28.72 3.50 -10.69
C MET A 155 27.41 4.11 -11.24
N GLN A 156 26.57 4.71 -10.39
CA GLN A 156 25.28 5.29 -10.78
C GLN A 156 25.35 6.80 -11.07
N THR A 157 26.50 7.45 -10.84
CA THR A 157 26.64 8.92 -10.92
C THR A 157 26.48 9.46 -12.35
N GLU A 158 26.78 8.67 -13.38
CA GLU A 158 26.65 9.10 -14.78
C GLU A 158 25.21 9.05 -15.31
N ASN A 159 24.25 8.49 -14.54
CA ASN A 159 22.88 8.39 -14.99
C ASN A 159 22.19 9.76 -15.03
N ARG A 160 21.52 10.07 -16.15
CA ARG A 160 20.83 11.36 -16.37
C ARG A 160 19.66 11.63 -15.43
N HIS A 161 19.03 10.60 -14.87
CA HIS A 161 17.82 10.74 -14.05
C HIS A 161 18.11 10.83 -12.56
N TRP A 162 19.12 10.13 -12.05
CA TRP A 162 19.43 10.05 -10.61
C TRP A 162 20.90 10.28 -10.25
N GLY A 163 21.76 10.54 -11.23
CA GLY A 163 23.20 10.73 -10.99
C GLY A 163 23.53 11.86 -10.02
N ASP A 164 22.77 12.96 -10.07
CA ASP A 164 22.91 14.07 -9.12
C ASP A 164 22.56 13.66 -7.68
N PHE A 165 21.61 12.75 -7.51
CA PHE A 165 21.26 12.22 -6.18
C PHE A 165 22.33 11.27 -5.67
N ALA A 166 22.93 10.45 -6.55
CA ALA A 166 24.00 9.54 -6.18
C ALA A 166 25.32 10.25 -5.82
N ARG A 167 25.55 11.46 -6.33
CA ARG A 167 26.73 12.30 -5.99
C ARG A 167 26.65 12.99 -4.63
N ARG A 168 25.43 13.14 -4.09
CA ARG A 168 25.18 13.84 -2.81
C ARG A 168 25.42 12.90 -1.63
#